data_AF-A0AAU9T225-F1
#
_entry.id   AF-A0AAU9T225-F1
#
_cell.length_a   1.000
_cell.length_b   1.000
_cell.length_c   1.000
_cell.angle_alpha   90.00
_cell.angle_beta   90.00
_cell.angle_gamma   90.00
#
_symmetry.space_group_name_H-M   'P 1'
#
loop_
_entity.id
_entity.type
_entity.pdbx_description
1 polymer ?
#
loop_
_entity_poly.entity_id
_entity_poly.type
_entity_poly.pdbx_seq_one_letter_code
_entity_poly.pdbx_strand_id
1 'polypeptide(L)'
;MPFSLFSRKKPTRRFNGFYADWSKTLSENCLPLLRQSLSSAASASVLSSNVDLVLRHLVLYYETLDLAADPNTIAYLLFPSWRNSLETPFLFIGDIHPYLLTNLLRSFIDRENRDSDDDEDSLRLIPDLVNQPLKIATAWKDPSDELMTRIDQIECTMRLMVPVLMDRMRKTQRGFVSRVSENWISSYQAGKKKKTVAAVAASAASVDEEAKVEMEELVSIFVDANRLRKSVIMDIVGATSEHQAALFLEGLCQFLVGFKDQVLLQDFEVVALPN
;
A
#
# COMPACT_ATOMS: atom_id res chain seq x y z
N MET A 1 25.38 14.78 -11.87
CA MET A 1 24.33 13.78 -12.19
C MET A 1 24.94 12.37 -12.13
N PRO A 2 24.88 11.62 -11.01
CA PRO A 2 25.45 10.28 -11.00
C PRO A 2 24.43 9.23 -10.51
N PHE A 3 23.57 8.76 -11.41
CA PHE A 3 22.86 7.47 -11.27
C PHE A 3 22.70 6.84 -12.67
N SER A 4 23.82 6.56 -13.34
CA SER A 4 23.84 5.82 -14.61
C SER A 4 23.96 4.29 -14.42
N LEU A 5 24.01 3.80 -13.17
CA LEU A 5 24.09 2.36 -12.86
C LEU A 5 22.75 1.63 -13.03
N PHE A 6 21.65 2.35 -13.25
CA PHE A 6 20.31 1.79 -13.44
C PHE A 6 19.87 1.89 -14.91
N SER A 7 20.72 1.50 -15.86
CA SER A 7 20.31 1.41 -17.27
C SER A 7 19.43 0.17 -17.53
N ARG A 8 18.45 -0.09 -16.66
CA ARG A 8 17.32 -0.98 -16.95
C ARG A 8 16.31 -0.19 -17.74
N LYS A 9 15.79 -0.78 -18.83
CA LYS A 9 14.78 -0.16 -19.69
C LYS A 9 13.72 0.53 -18.82
N LYS A 10 13.61 1.86 -18.90
CA LYS A 10 12.58 2.62 -18.18
C LYS A 10 11.23 1.95 -18.46
N PRO A 11 10.45 1.52 -17.44
CA PRO A 11 9.11 1.05 -17.68
C PRO A 11 8.34 2.21 -18.29
N THR A 12 7.88 1.96 -19.49
CA THR A 12 7.29 2.91 -20.43
C THR A 12 5.92 3.36 -19.94
N ARG A 13 5.78 4.44 -19.16
CA ARG A 13 4.47 5.05 -18.77
C ARG A 13 3.41 4.12 -18.12
N ARG A 14 3.64 2.80 -18.05
CA ARG A 14 2.62 1.77 -17.76
C ARG A 14 2.19 1.77 -16.30
N PHE A 15 3.13 1.87 -15.36
CA PHE A 15 2.80 1.82 -13.94
C PHE A 15 2.10 3.07 -13.43
N ASN A 16 2.54 4.25 -13.87
CA ASN A 16 1.87 5.51 -13.51
C ASN A 16 0.45 5.55 -14.09
N GLY A 17 0.28 5.21 -15.37
CA GLY A 17 -1.05 5.09 -15.98
C GLY A 17 -1.94 4.10 -15.24
N PHE A 18 -1.43 2.89 -14.98
CA PHE A 18 -2.14 1.86 -14.22
C PHE A 18 -2.59 2.34 -12.84
N TYR A 19 -1.69 2.96 -12.06
CA TYR A 19 -2.03 3.46 -10.73
C TYR A 19 -3.03 4.62 -10.79
N ALA A 20 -2.91 5.52 -11.77
CA ALA A 20 -3.86 6.60 -11.98
C ALA A 20 -5.25 6.07 -12.36
N ASP A 21 -5.32 5.08 -13.27
CA ASP A 21 -6.57 4.44 -13.69
C ASP A 21 -7.23 3.67 -12.54
N TRP A 22 -6.43 2.97 -11.74
CA TRP A 22 -6.89 2.28 -10.53
C TRP A 22 -7.43 3.27 -9.49
N SER A 23 -6.67 4.32 -9.17
CA SER A 23 -7.08 5.36 -8.21
C SER A 23 -8.34 6.09 -8.69
N LYS A 24 -8.44 6.37 -9.99
CA LYS A 24 -9.65 6.93 -10.61
C LYS A 24 -10.84 5.99 -10.47
N THR A 25 -10.65 4.69 -10.68
CA THR A 25 -11.71 3.68 -10.50
C THR A 25 -12.20 3.62 -9.06
N LEU A 26 -11.30 3.72 -8.08
CA LEU A 26 -11.67 3.82 -6.67
C LEU A 26 -12.56 5.04 -6.40
N SER A 27 -12.17 6.21 -6.90
CA SER A 27 -12.86 7.47 -6.67
C SER A 27 -14.20 7.58 -7.40
N GLU A 28 -14.25 7.19 -8.67
CA GLU A 28 -15.41 7.42 -9.55
C GLU A 28 -16.40 6.26 -9.56
N ASN A 29 -15.98 5.04 -9.18
CA ASN A 29 -16.83 3.85 -9.21
C ASN A 29 -16.99 3.21 -7.83
N CYS A 30 -15.90 2.77 -7.19
CA CYS A 30 -15.99 1.99 -5.95
C CYS A 30 -16.62 2.78 -4.79
N LEU A 31 -16.18 4.02 -4.57
CA LEU A 31 -16.74 4.88 -3.52
C LEU A 31 -18.24 5.18 -3.73
N PRO A 32 -18.69 5.66 -4.91
CA PRO A 32 -20.12 5.84 -5.17
C PRO A 32 -20.95 4.57 -5.01
N LEU A 33 -20.45 3.42 -5.47
CA LEU A 33 -21.14 2.13 -5.34
C LEU A 33 -21.38 1.76 -3.88
N LEU A 34 -20.36 1.89 -3.01
CA LEU A 34 -20.50 1.60 -1.59
C LEU A 34 -21.45 2.57 -0.91
N ARG A 35 -21.32 3.88 -1.18
CA ARG A 35 -22.20 4.91 -0.61
C ARG A 35 -23.67 4.71 -0.98
N GLN A 36 -23.93 4.36 -2.24
CA GLN A 36 -25.27 4.07 -2.70
C GLN A 36 -25.85 2.83 -2.01
N SER A 37 -25.05 1.76 -1.88
CA SER A 37 -25.44 0.54 -1.18
C SER A 37 -25.64 0.72 0.32
N LEU A 38 -24.92 1.66 0.93
CA LEU A 38 -25.07 2.02 2.33
C LEU A 38 -26.29 2.93 2.56
N SER A 39 -26.81 3.62 1.55
CA SER A 39 -28.06 4.36 1.71
C SER A 39 -29.25 3.40 1.94
N SER A 40 -30.27 3.84 2.69
CA SER A 40 -31.41 3.01 3.13
C SER A 40 -32.23 2.32 2.03
N ALA A 41 -31.94 2.56 0.76
CA ALA A 41 -32.68 2.04 -0.39
C ALA A 41 -32.16 0.70 -0.95
N ALA A 42 -30.96 0.24 -0.58
CA ALA A 42 -30.37 -0.96 -1.16
C ALA A 42 -30.74 -2.24 -0.39
N SER A 43 -30.88 -3.37 -1.10
CA SER A 43 -31.07 -4.68 -0.48
C SER A 43 -29.74 -5.26 0.03
N ALA A 44 -29.81 -6.17 1.01
CA ALA A 44 -28.63 -6.87 1.53
C ALA A 44 -27.83 -7.60 0.43
N SER A 45 -28.52 -8.22 -0.54
CA SER A 45 -27.87 -8.87 -1.68
C SER A 45 -27.07 -7.92 -2.57
N VAL A 46 -27.55 -6.68 -2.74
CA VAL A 46 -26.85 -5.64 -3.53
C VAL A 46 -25.65 -5.11 -2.74
N LEU A 47 -25.78 -4.92 -1.43
CA LEU A 47 -24.67 -4.53 -0.56
C LEU A 47 -23.55 -5.58 -0.60
N SER A 48 -23.90 -6.85 -0.38
CA SER A 48 -22.96 -7.99 -0.41
C SER A 48 -22.23 -8.09 -1.75
N SER A 49 -22.97 -8.01 -2.87
CA SER A 49 -22.37 -8.03 -4.23
C SER A 49 -21.41 -6.86 -4.46
N ASN A 50 -21.72 -5.66 -3.96
CA ASN A 50 -20.86 -4.49 -4.12
C ASN A 50 -19.64 -4.54 -3.21
N VAL A 51 -19.76 -5.08 -1.99
CA VAL A 51 -18.62 -5.37 -1.10
C VAL A 51 -17.64 -6.31 -1.81
N ASP A 52 -18.13 -7.41 -2.39
CA ASP A 52 -17.29 -8.37 -3.13
C ASP A 52 -16.60 -7.72 -4.32
N LEU A 53 -17.32 -6.88 -5.08
CA LEU A 53 -16.76 -6.19 -6.24
C LEU A 53 -15.61 -5.26 -5.83
N VAL A 54 -15.79 -4.46 -4.78
CA VAL A 54 -14.75 -3.54 -4.31
C VAL A 54 -13.58 -4.28 -3.68
N LEU A 55 -13.84 -5.31 -2.87
CA LEU A 55 -12.79 -6.18 -2.34
C LEU A 55 -11.97 -6.79 -3.48
N ARG A 56 -12.63 -7.34 -4.50
CA ARG A 56 -11.96 -7.90 -5.67
C ARG A 56 -11.12 -6.86 -6.39
N HIS A 57 -11.60 -5.63 -6.53
CA HIS A 57 -10.84 -4.54 -7.14
C HIS A 57 -9.54 -4.20 -6.37
N LEU A 58 -9.61 -4.12 -5.04
CA LEU A 58 -8.44 -3.90 -4.17
C LEU A 58 -7.45 -5.08 -4.21
N VAL A 59 -7.95 -6.32 -4.23
CA VAL A 59 -7.10 -7.52 -4.31
C VAL A 59 -6.43 -7.63 -5.68
N LEU A 60 -7.18 -7.37 -6.76
CA LEU A 60 -6.68 -7.44 -8.14
C LEU A 60 -5.55 -6.44 -8.41
N TYR A 61 -5.58 -5.29 -7.74
CA TYR A 61 -4.49 -4.33 -7.78
C TYR A 61 -3.15 -4.96 -7.40
N TYR A 62 -3.09 -5.62 -6.24
CA TYR A 62 -1.88 -6.30 -5.78
C TYR A 62 -1.53 -7.51 -6.64
N GLU A 63 -2.52 -8.29 -7.12
CA GLU A 63 -2.28 -9.38 -8.07
C GLU A 63 -1.62 -8.86 -9.38
N THR A 64 -2.04 -7.69 -9.86
CA THR A 64 -1.47 -7.08 -11.06
C THR A 64 -0.03 -6.61 -10.82
N LEU A 65 0.26 -6.07 -9.64
CA LEU A 65 1.63 -5.72 -9.26
C LEU A 65 2.52 -6.96 -9.12
N ASP A 66 2.01 -8.04 -8.55
CA ASP A 66 2.72 -9.32 -8.42
C ASP A 66 3.09 -9.88 -9.80
N LEU A 67 2.16 -9.86 -10.76
CA LEU A 67 2.41 -10.31 -12.13
C LEU A 67 3.43 -9.44 -12.88
N ALA A 68 3.54 -8.16 -12.51
CA ALA A 68 4.49 -7.24 -13.11
C ALA A 68 5.86 -7.24 -12.41
N ALA A 69 6.00 -7.95 -11.28
CA ALA A 69 7.23 -8.00 -10.51
C ALA A 69 8.22 -8.99 -11.13
N ASP A 70 9.30 -8.46 -11.68
CA ASP A 70 10.43 -9.22 -12.20
C ASP A 70 11.74 -8.49 -11.89
N PRO A 71 12.91 -9.15 -12.01
CA PRO A 71 14.20 -8.54 -11.69
C PRO A 71 14.48 -7.20 -12.39
N ASN A 72 13.88 -6.94 -13.54
CA ASN A 72 14.06 -5.71 -14.31
C ASN A 72 13.12 -4.58 -13.85
N THR A 73 11.95 -4.91 -13.31
CA THR A 73 10.90 -3.95 -12.94
C THR A 73 10.86 -3.65 -11.43
N ILE A 74 11.41 -4.54 -10.60
CA ILE A 74 11.27 -4.49 -9.14
C ILE A 74 11.72 -3.18 -8.50
N ALA A 75 12.79 -2.56 -9.01
CA ALA A 75 13.26 -1.28 -8.51
C ALA A 75 12.20 -0.17 -8.64
N TYR A 76 11.41 -0.19 -9.71
CA TYR A 76 10.34 0.79 -9.94
C TYR A 76 9.10 0.51 -9.09
N LEU A 77 8.86 -0.75 -8.73
CA LEU A 77 7.75 -1.14 -7.84
C LEU A 77 8.07 -0.86 -6.37
N LEU A 78 9.33 -1.04 -5.96
CA LEU A 78 9.78 -0.74 -4.59
C LEU A 78 9.94 0.77 -4.35
N PHE A 79 10.29 1.53 -5.39
CA PHE A 79 10.49 2.98 -5.34
C PHE A 79 9.63 3.68 -6.40
N PRO A 80 8.30 3.65 -6.23
CA PRO A 80 7.35 4.14 -7.22
C PRO A 80 7.42 5.66 -7.38
N SER A 81 7.86 6.13 -8.55
CA SER A 81 7.99 7.57 -8.83
C SER A 81 6.66 8.30 -9.03
N TRP A 82 5.53 7.58 -9.00
CA TRP A 82 4.17 8.11 -9.14
C TRP A 82 3.46 8.32 -7.80
N ARG A 83 4.11 7.97 -6.67
CA ARG A 83 3.63 8.31 -5.33
C ARG A 83 4.08 9.73 -4.99
N ASN A 84 3.23 10.45 -4.27
CA ASN A 84 3.52 11.82 -3.84
C ASN A 84 4.13 11.84 -2.43
N SER A 85 4.53 13.03 -2.00
CA SER A 85 5.14 13.30 -0.68
C SER A 85 4.21 12.95 0.48
N LEU A 86 2.90 13.14 0.32
CA LEU A 86 1.88 12.81 1.34
C LEU A 86 1.73 11.30 1.55
N GLU A 87 1.82 10.51 0.47
CA GLU A 87 1.65 9.07 0.50
C GLU A 87 2.93 8.32 0.92
N THR A 88 4.10 8.87 0.59
CA THR A 88 5.41 8.25 0.82
C THR A 88 5.65 7.76 2.27
N PRO A 89 5.28 8.51 3.33
CA PRO A 89 5.45 8.09 4.73
C PRO A 89 4.66 6.82 5.10
N PHE A 90 3.62 6.51 4.34
CA PHE A 90 2.75 5.36 4.58
C PHE A 90 3.22 4.09 3.86
N LEU A 91 4.27 4.17 3.04
CA LEU A 91 4.76 3.05 2.23
C LEU A 91 5.65 2.10 3.03
N PHE A 92 5.58 0.83 2.64
CA PHE A 92 6.28 -0.32 3.21
C PHE A 92 6.59 -1.29 2.07
N ILE A 93 7.81 -1.43 1.57
CA ILE A 93 8.08 -2.40 0.48
C ILE A 93 7.11 -2.17 -0.73
N GLY A 94 7.20 -0.98 -1.33
CA GLY A 94 6.50 -0.61 -2.57
C GLY A 94 5.07 -0.06 -2.44
N ASP A 95 4.34 -0.37 -1.36
CA ASP A 95 2.95 0.12 -1.16
C ASP A 95 2.58 0.31 0.32
N ILE A 96 1.35 0.69 0.63
CA ILE A 96 0.87 1.00 1.99
C ILE A 96 1.29 -0.05 3.04
N HIS A 97 1.59 0.41 4.24
CA HIS A 97 1.92 -0.45 5.37
C HIS A 97 0.67 -1.23 5.83
N PRO A 98 0.74 -2.56 6.02
CA PRO A 98 -0.45 -3.37 6.30
C PRO A 98 -1.14 -3.01 7.62
N TYR A 99 -0.40 -2.51 8.62
CA TYR A 99 -1.00 -1.98 9.85
C TYR A 99 -1.91 -0.76 9.64
N LEU A 100 -1.83 -0.06 8.51
CA LEU A 100 -2.78 1.03 8.25
C LEU A 100 -4.20 0.50 8.13
N LEU A 101 -4.37 -0.73 7.65
CA LEU A 101 -5.66 -1.38 7.51
C LEU A 101 -6.29 -1.65 8.89
N THR A 102 -5.52 -2.21 9.83
CA THR A 102 -6.04 -2.45 11.19
C THR A 102 -6.16 -1.16 11.98
N ASN A 103 -5.25 -0.20 11.80
CA ASN A 103 -5.35 1.09 12.48
C ASN A 103 -6.58 1.87 12.02
N LEU A 104 -6.91 1.81 10.74
CA LEU A 104 -8.13 2.40 10.20
C LEU A 104 -9.38 1.73 10.81
N LEU A 105 -9.41 0.40 10.84
CA LEU A 105 -10.50 -0.36 11.47
C LEU A 105 -10.66 0.01 12.96
N ARG A 106 -9.57 0.01 13.73
CA ARG A 106 -9.56 0.43 15.14
C ARG A 106 -10.04 1.86 15.30
N SER A 107 -9.68 2.76 14.38
CA SER A 107 -10.13 4.15 14.46
C SER A 107 -11.65 4.29 14.33
N PHE A 108 -12.31 3.42 13.55
CA PHE A 108 -13.78 3.42 13.46
C PHE A 108 -14.41 2.93 14.76
N ILE A 109 -13.89 1.85 15.33
CA ILE A 109 -14.31 1.31 16.62
C ILE A 109 -14.11 2.35 17.73
N ASP A 110 -12.90 2.87 17.86
CA ASP A 110 -12.56 3.82 18.93
C ASP A 110 -13.39 5.10 18.80
N ARG A 111 -13.60 5.62 17.59
CA ARG A 111 -14.37 6.86 17.38
C ARG A 111 -15.81 6.72 17.86
N GLU A 112 -16.44 5.58 17.62
CA GLU A 112 -17.85 5.37 17.95
C GLU A 112 -18.07 5.02 19.43
N ASN A 113 -17.03 4.50 20.11
CA ASN A 113 -17.08 4.14 21.52
C ASN A 113 -16.45 5.20 22.45
N ARG A 114 -16.00 6.35 21.91
CA ARG A 114 -15.33 7.40 22.70
C ARG A 114 -16.28 8.27 23.55
N ASP A 115 -17.56 8.36 23.23
CA ASP A 115 -18.50 9.25 23.93
C ASP A 115 -19.78 8.52 24.40
N SER A 116 -19.70 7.86 25.56
CA SER A 116 -20.89 7.49 26.35
C SER A 116 -21.10 8.40 27.57
N ASP A 117 -20.18 9.33 27.86
CA ASP A 117 -20.23 10.13 29.10
C ASP A 117 -20.24 11.66 28.91
N ASP A 118 -19.94 12.24 27.75
CA ASP A 118 -20.07 13.70 27.58
C ASP A 118 -20.57 14.08 26.17
N ASP A 119 -21.70 14.79 26.18
CA ASP A 119 -22.18 15.78 25.21
C ASP A 119 -22.58 15.37 23.77
N GLU A 120 -23.87 15.61 23.55
CA GLU A 120 -24.69 15.66 22.33
C GLU A 120 -24.14 16.54 21.17
N ASP A 121 -22.89 16.99 21.19
CA ASP A 121 -22.34 18.04 20.32
C ASP A 121 -21.30 17.56 19.28
N SER A 122 -20.79 16.32 19.37
CA SER A 122 -19.82 15.76 18.41
C SER A 122 -20.40 15.47 17.01
N LEU A 123 -21.72 15.47 16.84
CA LEU A 123 -22.38 15.29 15.54
C LEU A 123 -22.29 16.53 14.63
N ARG A 124 -21.73 17.65 15.10
CA ARG A 124 -21.72 18.93 14.35
C ARG A 124 -20.47 19.20 13.50
N LEU A 125 -19.41 18.39 13.60
CA LEU A 125 -18.15 18.66 12.90
C LEU A 125 -17.97 17.96 11.55
N ILE A 126 -18.94 17.14 11.11
CA ILE A 126 -18.97 16.59 9.74
C ILE A 126 -20.37 16.82 9.16
N PRO A 127 -20.56 17.82 8.28
CA PRO A 127 -21.86 18.16 7.70
C PRO A 127 -22.60 17.00 7.00
N ASP A 128 -21.88 15.95 6.58
CA ASP A 128 -22.42 14.79 5.85
C ASP A 128 -23.11 13.71 6.71
N LEU A 129 -22.97 13.74 8.04
CA LEU A 129 -23.53 12.70 8.94
C LEU A 129 -25.02 12.87 9.24
N VAL A 130 -25.61 14.05 8.98
CA VAL A 130 -26.99 14.39 9.37
C VAL A 130 -28.06 13.58 8.61
N ASN A 131 -27.69 12.92 7.51
CA ASN A 131 -28.59 12.11 6.68
C ASN A 131 -28.25 10.60 6.68
N GLN A 132 -27.30 10.14 7.50
CA GLN A 132 -26.84 8.75 7.44
C GLN A 132 -27.78 7.82 8.23
N PRO A 133 -28.19 6.65 7.70
CA PRO A 133 -29.10 5.73 8.38
C PRO A 133 -28.55 5.29 9.75
N LEU A 134 -29.41 5.21 10.78
CA LEU A 134 -29.00 4.90 12.17
C LEU A 134 -28.12 3.62 12.27
N LYS A 135 -28.38 2.61 11.44
CA LYS A 135 -27.60 1.36 11.35
C LYS A 135 -26.14 1.55 10.93
N ILE A 136 -25.81 2.65 10.25
CA ILE A 136 -24.46 2.99 9.83
C ILE A 136 -23.76 3.82 10.90
N ALA A 137 -24.52 4.69 11.58
CA ALA A 137 -23.99 5.51 12.67
C ALA A 137 -23.63 4.70 13.94
N THR A 138 -24.21 3.50 14.09
CA THR A 138 -23.98 2.62 15.26
C THR A 138 -23.34 1.26 14.89
N ALA A 139 -22.65 1.16 13.74
CA ALA A 139 -22.14 -0.12 13.24
C ALA A 139 -20.90 -0.63 13.99
N TRP A 140 -20.16 0.25 14.67
CA TRP A 140 -18.94 -0.08 15.41
C TRP A 140 -19.08 0.04 16.92
N LYS A 141 -20.25 0.48 17.42
CA LYS A 141 -20.59 0.54 18.82
C LYS A 141 -20.66 -0.86 19.42
N ASP A 142 -20.04 -1.04 20.58
CA ASP A 142 -19.99 -2.31 21.32
C ASP A 142 -19.59 -3.50 20.41
N PRO A 143 -18.38 -3.48 19.82
CA PRO A 143 -17.94 -4.53 18.88
C PRO A 143 -17.95 -5.91 19.58
N SER A 144 -18.30 -6.95 18.82
CA SER A 144 -18.33 -8.30 19.39
C SER A 144 -16.93 -8.77 19.84
N ASP A 145 -16.88 -9.57 20.91
CA ASP A 145 -15.64 -10.20 21.37
C ASP A 145 -14.96 -11.03 20.26
N GLU A 146 -15.76 -11.63 19.38
CA GLU A 146 -15.28 -12.36 18.22
C GLU A 146 -14.54 -11.44 17.24
N LEU A 147 -15.13 -10.29 16.88
CA LEU A 147 -14.49 -9.31 16.00
C LEU A 147 -13.18 -8.82 16.62
N MET A 148 -13.19 -8.46 17.90
CA MET A 148 -12.00 -8.00 18.61
C MET A 148 -10.90 -9.06 18.63
N THR A 149 -11.26 -10.31 18.93
CA THR A 149 -10.33 -11.45 18.89
C THR A 149 -9.73 -11.66 17.50
N ARG A 150 -10.54 -11.52 16.44
CA ARG A 150 -10.06 -11.63 15.05
C ARG A 150 -9.09 -10.50 14.70
N ILE A 151 -9.38 -9.26 15.09
CA ILE A 151 -8.47 -8.13 14.88
C ILE A 151 -7.14 -8.38 15.59
N ASP A 152 -7.16 -8.83 16.84
CA ASP A 152 -5.94 -9.15 17.60
C ASP A 152 -5.11 -10.24 16.92
N GLN A 153 -5.76 -11.26 16.34
CA GLN A 153 -5.09 -12.33 15.58
C GLN A 153 -4.43 -11.80 14.31
N ILE A 154 -5.11 -10.93 13.56
CA ILE A 154 -4.59 -10.29 12.35
C ILE A 154 -3.36 -9.44 12.71
N GLU A 155 -3.46 -8.61 13.75
CA GLU A 155 -2.36 -7.77 14.24
C GLU A 155 -1.18 -8.59 14.76
N CYS A 156 -1.44 -9.71 15.45
CA CYS A 156 -0.41 -10.64 15.90
C CYS A 156 0.35 -11.24 14.70
N THR A 157 -0.37 -11.67 13.66
CA THR A 157 0.22 -12.19 12.43
C THR A 157 1.11 -11.13 11.77
N MET A 158 0.63 -9.89 11.65
CA MET A 158 1.46 -8.79 11.12
C MET A 158 2.69 -8.51 11.97
N ARG A 159 2.58 -8.64 13.30
CA ARG A 159 3.70 -8.44 14.26
C ARG A 159 4.82 -9.46 14.05
N LEU A 160 4.49 -10.64 13.54
CA LEU A 160 5.46 -11.65 13.16
C LEU A 160 6.00 -11.43 11.74
N MET A 161 5.14 -11.07 10.78
CA MET A 161 5.50 -11.03 9.36
C MET A 161 6.22 -9.76 8.93
N VAL A 162 5.81 -8.58 9.41
CA VAL A 162 6.41 -7.30 9.02
C VAL A 162 7.91 -7.24 9.38
N PRO A 163 8.35 -7.63 10.60
CA PRO A 163 9.78 -7.64 10.93
C PRO A 163 10.59 -8.63 10.07
N VAL A 164 10.02 -9.79 9.75
CA VAL A 164 10.69 -10.81 8.91
C VAL A 164 10.91 -10.28 7.49
N LEU A 165 9.90 -9.66 6.88
CA LEU A 165 10.03 -9.04 5.56
C LEU A 165 11.07 -7.89 5.57
N MET A 166 11.07 -7.08 6.62
CA MET A 166 12.05 -5.99 6.76
C MET A 166 13.47 -6.49 6.96
N ASP A 167 13.68 -7.55 7.74
CA ASP A 167 14.99 -8.16 7.92
C ASP A 167 15.51 -8.74 6.60
N ARG A 168 14.67 -9.48 5.86
CA ARG A 168 14.98 -9.96 4.50
C ARG A 168 15.36 -8.80 3.59
N MET A 169 14.54 -7.76 3.52
CA MET A 169 14.79 -6.56 2.72
C MET A 169 16.16 -5.93 3.04
N ARG A 170 16.47 -5.70 4.32
CA ARG A 170 17.75 -5.12 4.75
C ARG A 170 18.93 -6.04 4.42
N LYS A 171 18.80 -7.36 4.60
CA LYS A 171 19.84 -8.33 4.24
C LYS A 171 20.11 -8.30 2.74
N THR A 172 19.07 -8.33 1.92
CA THR A 172 19.18 -8.30 0.46
C THR A 172 19.78 -7.00 -0.04
N GLN A 173 19.34 -5.85 0.49
CA GLN A 173 19.94 -4.55 0.17
C GLN A 173 21.43 -4.47 0.56
N ARG A 174 21.81 -4.98 1.73
CA ARG A 174 23.23 -5.04 2.14
C ARG A 174 24.04 -5.93 1.21
N GLY A 175 23.52 -7.10 0.83
CA GLY A 175 24.17 -8.00 -0.12
C GLY A 175 24.40 -7.32 -1.47
N PHE A 176 23.38 -6.64 -1.98
CA PHE A 176 23.46 -5.87 -3.22
C PHE A 176 24.54 -4.77 -3.15
N VAL A 177 24.53 -3.96 -2.08
CA VAL A 177 25.53 -2.90 -1.89
C VAL A 177 26.95 -3.47 -1.77
N SER A 178 27.14 -4.56 -1.03
CA SER A 178 28.45 -5.23 -0.91
C SER A 178 28.97 -5.61 -2.28
N ARG A 179 28.18 -6.35 -3.08
CA ARG A 179 28.57 -6.81 -4.41
C ARG A 179 28.85 -5.67 -5.38
N VAL A 180 27.97 -4.66 -5.43
CA VAL A 180 28.19 -3.49 -6.29
C VAL A 180 29.46 -2.74 -5.88
N SER A 181 29.72 -2.60 -4.58
CA SER A 181 30.92 -1.92 -4.08
C SER A 181 32.21 -2.69 -4.37
N GLU A 182 32.22 -4.01 -4.20
CA GLU A 182 33.35 -4.89 -4.52
C GLU A 182 33.69 -4.82 -6.00
N ASN A 183 32.67 -4.85 -6.86
CA ASN A 183 32.83 -4.72 -8.31
C ASN A 183 33.31 -3.33 -8.73
N TRP A 184 32.88 -2.27 -8.05
CA TRP A 184 33.38 -0.93 -8.30
C TRP A 184 34.86 -0.79 -7.92
N ILE A 185 35.25 -1.29 -6.73
CA ILE A 185 36.64 -1.27 -6.24
C ILE A 185 37.55 -2.10 -7.15
N SER A 186 37.15 -3.32 -7.53
CA SER A 186 37.92 -4.18 -8.43
C SER A 186 38.09 -3.53 -9.81
N SER A 187 37.05 -2.86 -10.31
CA SER A 187 37.07 -2.14 -11.58
C SER A 187 38.05 -0.96 -11.56
N TYR A 188 38.12 -0.23 -10.45
CA TYR A 188 39.03 0.90 -10.25
C TYR A 188 40.49 0.43 -10.14
N GLN A 189 40.75 -0.64 -9.38
CA GLN A 189 42.09 -1.23 -9.25
C GLN A 189 42.62 -1.78 -10.59
N ALA A 190 41.75 -2.38 -11.40
CA ALA A 190 42.09 -2.83 -12.76
C ALA A 190 42.27 -1.67 -13.76
N GLY A 191 41.74 -0.47 -13.47
CA GLY A 191 41.80 0.73 -14.32
C GLY A 191 43.19 1.38 -14.43
N LYS A 192 44.20 0.91 -13.68
CA LYS A 192 45.61 1.26 -13.92
C LYS A 192 46.18 0.69 -15.22
N LYS A 193 45.45 -0.20 -15.91
CA LYS A 193 45.72 -0.61 -17.30
C LYS A 193 44.57 -0.12 -18.19
N LYS A 194 44.93 0.50 -19.32
CA LYS A 194 44.02 1.11 -20.33
C LYS A 194 42.93 0.10 -20.73
N LYS A 195 41.73 0.20 -20.14
CA LYS A 195 40.60 -0.69 -20.44
C LYS A 195 39.95 -0.28 -21.76
N THR A 196 39.74 -1.25 -22.65
CA THR A 196 38.93 -1.08 -23.88
C THR A 196 37.44 -1.08 -23.53
N VAL A 197 36.62 -0.49 -24.40
CA VAL A 197 35.15 -0.42 -24.24
C VAL A 197 34.51 -1.80 -24.01
N ALA A 198 35.06 -2.85 -24.64
CA ALA A 198 34.61 -4.23 -24.46
C ALA A 198 34.82 -4.77 -23.03
N ALA A 199 35.92 -4.38 -22.36
CA ALA A 199 36.19 -4.81 -20.99
C ALA A 199 35.27 -4.13 -19.97
N VAL A 200 34.82 -2.90 -20.26
CA VAL A 200 33.84 -2.17 -19.44
C VAL A 200 32.44 -2.77 -19.60
N ALA A 201 32.05 -3.12 -20.82
CA ALA A 201 30.78 -3.80 -21.10
C ALA A 201 30.71 -5.20 -20.46
N ALA A 202 31.80 -5.97 -20.50
CA ALA A 202 31.88 -7.28 -19.85
C ALA A 202 31.76 -7.20 -18.32
N SER A 203 32.39 -6.20 -17.68
CA SER A 203 32.24 -5.97 -16.24
C SER A 203 30.84 -5.49 -15.83
N ALA A 204 30.14 -4.76 -16.71
CA ALA A 204 28.76 -4.36 -16.46
C ALA A 204 27.80 -5.55 -16.56
N ALA A 205 28.04 -6.46 -17.52
CA ALA A 205 27.26 -7.68 -17.69
C ALA A 205 27.47 -8.69 -16.53
N SER A 206 28.69 -8.80 -15.99
CA SER A 206 28.94 -9.67 -14.83
C SER A 206 28.26 -9.16 -13.54
N VAL A 207 28.26 -7.85 -13.33
CA VAL A 207 27.51 -7.21 -12.23
C VAL A 207 26.01 -7.48 -12.37
N ASP A 208 25.48 -7.53 -13.60
CA ASP A 208 24.05 -7.73 -13.85
C ASP A 208 23.61 -9.18 -13.54
N GLU A 209 24.43 -10.18 -13.85
CA GLU A 209 24.17 -11.58 -13.47
C GLU A 209 24.37 -11.81 -11.96
N GLU A 210 25.36 -11.17 -11.34
CA GLU A 210 25.61 -11.32 -9.90
C GLU A 210 24.55 -10.62 -9.04
N ALA A 211 24.06 -9.46 -9.48
CA ALA A 211 22.99 -8.73 -8.81
C ALA A 211 21.60 -9.37 -9.01
N LYS A 212 21.48 -10.31 -9.96
CA LYS A 212 20.22 -10.95 -10.30
C LYS A 212 19.62 -11.72 -9.13
N VAL A 213 20.46 -12.38 -8.32
CA VAL A 213 20.03 -13.13 -7.14
C VAL A 213 19.31 -12.22 -6.14
N GLU A 214 19.83 -11.02 -5.89
CA GLU A 214 19.16 -10.05 -5.03
C GLU A 214 17.91 -9.49 -5.66
N MET A 215 17.92 -9.26 -6.97
CA MET A 215 16.70 -8.78 -7.63
C MET A 215 15.59 -9.82 -7.56
N GLU A 216 15.89 -11.10 -7.72
CA GLU A 216 14.94 -12.21 -7.54
C GLU A 216 14.44 -12.28 -6.09
N GLU A 217 15.32 -12.12 -5.10
CA GLU A 217 14.89 -12.06 -3.70
C GLU A 217 14.05 -10.81 -3.39
N LEU A 218 14.37 -9.65 -3.98
CA LEU A 218 13.55 -8.44 -3.87
C LEU A 218 12.15 -8.64 -4.47
N VAL A 219 12.04 -9.37 -5.59
CA VAL A 219 10.75 -9.76 -6.18
C VAL A 219 9.97 -10.63 -5.19
N SER A 220 10.61 -11.66 -4.61
CA SER A 220 9.96 -12.52 -3.61
C SER A 220 9.46 -11.71 -2.40
N ILE A 221 10.29 -10.84 -1.83
CA ILE A 221 9.94 -10.00 -0.68
C ILE A 221 8.74 -9.09 -1.02
N PHE A 222 8.73 -8.50 -2.22
CA PHE A 222 7.63 -7.65 -2.68
C PHE A 222 6.31 -8.42 -2.84
N VAL A 223 6.35 -9.60 -3.46
CA VAL A 223 5.17 -10.47 -3.60
C VAL A 223 4.66 -10.93 -2.24
N ASP A 224 5.55 -11.29 -1.31
CA ASP A 224 5.16 -11.68 0.05
C ASP A 224 4.52 -10.50 0.82
N ALA A 225 5.03 -9.28 0.63
CA ALA A 225 4.42 -8.08 1.21
C ALA A 225 3.01 -7.82 0.64
N ASN A 226 2.82 -7.98 -0.67
CA ASN A 226 1.51 -7.88 -1.31
C ASN A 226 0.56 -8.98 -0.84
N ARG A 227 1.06 -10.21 -0.67
CA ARG A 227 0.29 -11.32 -0.09
C ARG A 227 -0.19 -11.00 1.32
N LEU A 228 0.67 -10.40 2.15
CA LEU A 228 0.29 -9.96 3.50
C LEU A 228 -0.82 -8.91 3.45
N ARG A 229 -0.70 -7.88 2.61
CA ARG A 229 -1.77 -6.86 2.44
C ARG A 229 -3.09 -7.47 2.01
N LYS A 230 -3.07 -8.32 0.98
CA LYS A 230 -4.26 -9.01 0.49
C LYS A 230 -4.91 -9.83 1.60
N SER A 231 -4.12 -10.62 2.34
CA SER A 231 -4.61 -11.41 3.48
C SER A 231 -5.29 -10.51 4.50
N VAL A 232 -4.63 -9.45 4.97
CA VAL A 232 -5.18 -8.55 5.99
C VAL A 232 -6.50 -7.92 5.53
N ILE A 233 -6.60 -7.46 4.28
CA ILE A 233 -7.86 -6.90 3.75
C ILE A 233 -8.97 -7.96 3.76
N MET A 234 -8.68 -9.16 3.26
CA MET A 234 -9.64 -10.27 3.20
C MET A 234 -10.05 -10.75 4.60
N ASP A 235 -9.09 -10.84 5.53
CA ASP A 235 -9.31 -11.28 6.91
C ASP A 235 -10.16 -10.27 7.68
N ILE A 236 -9.95 -8.96 7.48
CA ILE A 236 -10.81 -7.91 8.05
C ILE A 236 -12.23 -8.05 7.49
N VAL A 237 -12.39 -8.08 6.16
CA VAL A 237 -13.72 -8.18 5.55
C VAL A 237 -14.45 -9.45 5.99
N GLY A 238 -13.75 -10.58 6.07
CA GLY A 238 -14.30 -11.86 6.51
C GLY A 238 -14.62 -11.93 8.01
N ALA A 239 -14.00 -11.09 8.85
CA ALA A 239 -14.30 -11.00 10.28
C ALA A 239 -15.46 -10.03 10.58
N THR A 240 -15.79 -9.13 9.66
CA THR A 240 -16.84 -8.14 9.81
C THR A 240 -18.20 -8.60 9.27
N SER A 241 -19.29 -8.05 9.80
CA SER A 241 -20.61 -8.17 9.14
C SER A 241 -20.61 -7.46 7.78
N GLU A 242 -21.57 -7.77 6.89
CA GLU A 242 -21.65 -7.14 5.56
C GLU A 242 -21.68 -5.61 5.60
N HIS A 243 -22.35 -5.04 6.61
CA HIS A 243 -22.45 -3.58 6.77
C HIS A 243 -21.12 -2.99 7.26
N GLN A 244 -20.47 -3.64 8.24
CA GLN A 244 -19.15 -3.24 8.73
C GLN A 244 -18.08 -3.38 7.65
N ALA A 245 -18.13 -4.45 6.84
CA ALA A 245 -17.26 -4.65 5.69
C ALA A 245 -17.40 -3.51 4.68
N ALA A 246 -18.63 -3.13 4.34
CA ALA A 246 -18.90 -2.03 3.43
C ALA A 246 -18.37 -0.69 3.97
N LEU A 247 -18.58 -0.40 5.26
CA LEU A 247 -18.06 0.82 5.90
C LEU A 247 -16.54 0.84 5.98
N PHE A 248 -15.92 -0.30 6.30
CA PHE A 248 -14.48 -0.44 6.30
C PHE A 248 -13.90 -0.21 4.91
N LEU A 249 -14.44 -0.85 3.88
CA LEU A 249 -14.01 -0.70 2.50
C LEU A 249 -14.24 0.72 1.98
N GLU A 250 -15.35 1.36 2.36
CA GLU A 250 -15.60 2.76 2.01
C GLU A 250 -14.52 3.65 2.60
N GLY A 251 -14.28 3.53 3.91
CA GLY A 251 -13.26 4.31 4.60
C GLY A 251 -11.86 4.06 4.06
N LEU A 252 -11.52 2.81 3.70
CA LEU A 252 -10.25 2.48 3.06
C LEU A 252 -10.12 3.14 1.69
N CYS A 253 -11.17 3.09 0.86
CA CYS A 253 -11.17 3.76 -0.44
C CYS A 253 -11.05 5.28 -0.27
N GLN A 254 -11.74 5.88 0.71
CA GLN A 254 -11.65 7.32 1.00
C GLN A 254 -10.22 7.70 1.42
N PHE A 255 -9.61 6.91 2.31
CA PHE A 255 -8.23 7.13 2.75
C PHE A 255 -7.24 7.09 1.56
N LEU A 256 -7.36 6.08 0.69
CA LEU A 256 -6.48 5.91 -0.47
C LEU A 256 -6.68 7.01 -1.52
N VAL A 257 -7.93 7.42 -1.78
CA VAL A 257 -8.24 8.52 -2.69
C VAL A 257 -7.78 9.86 -2.09
N GLY A 258 -7.83 10.01 -0.77
CA GLY A 258 -7.38 11.21 -0.05
C GLY A 258 -5.92 11.58 -0.32
N PHE A 259 -5.06 10.62 -0.68
CA PHE A 259 -3.68 10.92 -1.12
C PHE A 259 -3.61 11.78 -2.39
N LYS A 260 -4.70 11.90 -3.16
CA LYS A 260 -4.77 12.74 -4.37
C LYS A 260 -5.47 14.08 -4.14
N ASP A 261 -5.91 14.37 -2.92
CA ASP A 261 -6.53 15.64 -2.57
C ASP A 261 -5.52 16.78 -2.73
N GLN A 262 -5.86 17.73 -3.62
CA GLN A 262 -4.95 18.83 -3.96
C GLN A 262 -4.76 19.82 -2.81
N VAL A 263 -5.75 19.99 -1.94
CA VAL A 263 -5.67 20.89 -0.79
C VAL A 263 -4.73 20.30 0.24
N LEU A 264 -4.92 19.02 0.57
CA LEU A 264 -4.02 18.31 1.51
C LEU A 264 -2.58 18.27 1.01
N LEU A 265 -2.38 18.07 -0.29
CA LEU A 265 -1.05 18.08 -0.90
C LEU A 265 -0.37 19.45 -0.78
N GLN A 266 -1.11 20.53 -1.06
CA GLN A 266 -0.59 21.89 -0.92
C GLN A 266 -0.23 22.21 0.52
N ASP A 267 -1.11 21.89 1.47
CA ASP A 267 -0.86 22.12 2.90
C ASP A 267 0.37 21.33 3.39
N PHE A 268 0.51 20.07 2.98
CA PHE A 268 1.63 19.23 3.35
C PHE A 268 2.96 19.76 2.79
N GLU A 269 2.97 20.22 1.54
CA GLU A 269 4.15 20.82 0.92
C GLU A 269 4.56 22.15 1.55
N VAL A 270 3.59 22.96 2.01
CA VAL A 270 3.85 24.20 2.74
C VAL A 270 4.46 23.92 4.11
N VAL A 271 4.01 22.88 4.81
CA VAL A 271 4.53 22.48 6.14
C VAL A 271 5.90 21.80 6.05
N ALA A 272 6.24 21.16 4.93
CA ALA A 272 7.54 20.53 4.70
C ALA A 272 8.73 21.53 4.57
N LEU A 273 8.48 22.84 4.64
CA LEU A 273 9.52 23.88 4.74
C LEU A 273 9.75 24.31 6.20
N PRO A 274 10.74 23.71 6.85
CA PRO A 274 11.78 24.50 7.54
C PRO A 274 13.19 24.13 7.04
N ASN A 275 14.04 25.17 6.96
CA ASN A 275 15.44 25.16 6.47
C ASN A 275 16.33 23.99 6.94
#